data_AF-A0A9W8ICU4-F1
#
_entry.id   AF-A0A9W8ICU4-F1
#
_cell.length_a   1.000
_cell.length_b   1.000
_cell.length_c   1.000
_cell.angle_alpha   90.00
_cell.angle_beta   90.00
_cell.angle_gamma   90.00
#
_symmetry.space_group_name_H-M   'P 1'
#
loop_
_entity.id
_entity.type
_entity.pdbx_description
1 polymer ?
#
loop_
_entity_poly.entity_id
_entity_poly.type
_entity_poly.pdbx_seq_one_letter_code
_entity_poly.pdbx_strand_id
1 'polypeptide(L)'
;MFACRNCDYDEIADNNCVFRHEVLHTPSEQTMVITDLGSDPTLPRTTDVPCPKCNNSLAVYFQSQSRHVDTRMTLYYVCCNPKCQHRWQS
;
A
#
# COMPACT_ATOMS: atom_id res chain seq x y z
N MET A 1 -2.61 -3.20 -34.03
CA MET A 1 -1.60 -2.63 -34.93
C MET A 1 -1.24 -1.27 -34.39
N PHE A 2 0.03 -1.06 -34.06
CA PHE A 2 0.57 0.25 -33.72
C PHE A 2 1.29 0.80 -34.96
N ALA A 3 1.13 2.10 -35.23
CA ALA A 3 1.72 2.73 -36.40
C ALA A 3 2.35 4.07 -36.02
N CYS A 4 3.52 4.36 -36.61
CA CYS A 4 4.22 5.62 -36.42
C CYS A 4 3.50 6.76 -37.17
N ARG A 5 3.52 7.97 -36.60
CA ARG A 5 2.94 9.16 -37.25
C ARG A 5 3.93 9.90 -38.16
N ASN A 6 5.21 9.53 -38.13
CA ASN A 6 6.29 10.28 -38.77
C ASN A 6 7.00 9.48 -39.88
N CYS A 7 6.73 8.18 -40.00
CA CYS A 7 7.26 7.29 -41.03
C CYS A 7 6.30 6.11 -41.27
N ASP A 8 6.59 5.29 -42.27
CA ASP A 8 5.75 4.16 -42.72
C ASP A 8 5.92 2.87 -41.88
N TYR A 9 6.38 2.97 -40.63
CA TYR A 9 6.54 1.81 -39.76
C TYR A 9 5.24 1.44 -39.05
N ASP A 10 4.89 0.15 -39.11
CA ASP A 10 3.78 -0.46 -38.39
C ASP A 10 4.12 -1.85 -37.82
N GLU A 11 3.44 -2.23 -36.73
CA GLU A 11 3.62 -3.52 -36.06
C GLU A 11 2.31 -4.07 -35.50
N ILE A 12 2.21 -5.39 -35.37
CA ILE A 12 1.04 -6.07 -34.78
C ILE A 12 1.11 -5.95 -33.25
N ALA A 13 -0.02 -5.64 -32.62
CA ALA A 13 -0.06 -5.48 -31.16
C ALA A 13 -0.23 -6.85 -30.49
N ASP A 14 0.61 -7.15 -29.50
CA ASP A 14 0.53 -8.40 -28.71
C ASP A 14 -0.69 -8.44 -27.78
N ASN A 15 -1.18 -7.27 -27.35
CA ASN A 15 -2.35 -7.12 -26.48
C ASN A 15 -3.39 -6.20 -27.14
N ASN A 16 -4.66 -6.58 -27.05
CA ASN A 16 -5.80 -5.81 -27.55
C ASN A 16 -6.19 -4.63 -26.66
N CYS A 17 -5.66 -4.54 -25.44
CA CYS A 17 -5.93 -3.43 -24.53
C CYS A 17 -5.16 -2.17 -24.97
N VAL A 18 -5.85 -1.27 -25.68
CA VAL A 18 -5.29 0.01 -26.15
C VAL A 18 -5.36 1.09 -25.07
N PHE A 19 -6.35 1.01 -24.18
CA PHE A 19 -6.52 1.96 -23.08
C PHE A 19 -7.17 1.26 -21.88
N ARG A 20 -6.66 1.56 -20.68
CA ARG A 20 -7.24 1.15 -19.40
C ARG A 20 -7.28 2.37 -18.49
N HIS A 21 -8.47 2.73 -18.03
CA HIS A 21 -8.63 3.66 -16.92
C HIS A 21 -8.98 2.85 -15.67
N GLU A 22 -8.08 2.84 -14.71
CA GLU A 22 -8.27 2.13 -13.45
C GLU A 22 -8.73 3.12 -12.39
N VAL A 23 -10.02 3.04 -12.04
CA VAL A 23 -10.58 3.77 -10.91
C VAL A 23 -10.40 2.90 -9.67
N LEU A 24 -9.43 3.25 -8.84
CA LEU A 24 -9.19 2.55 -7.58
C LEU A 24 -10.18 3.07 -6.53
N HIS A 25 -11.21 2.28 -6.24
CA HIS A 25 -12.18 2.58 -5.18
C HIS A 25 -11.68 2.20 -3.77
N THR A 26 -10.61 1.41 -3.67
CA THR A 26 -10.03 0.98 -2.38
C THR A 26 -8.70 1.72 -2.12
N PRO A 27 -8.62 2.60 -1.11
CA PRO A 27 -7.37 3.31 -0.77
C PRO A 27 -6.36 2.44 0.01
N SER A 28 -6.47 1.11 -0.03
CA SER A 28 -5.85 0.20 0.95
C SER A 28 -4.35 -0.02 0.80
N GLU A 29 -3.73 0.43 -0.29
CA GLU A 29 -2.34 0.02 -0.59
C GLU A 29 -1.30 1.12 -0.34
N GLN A 30 -1.67 2.40 -0.40
CA GLN A 30 -0.67 3.48 -0.30
C GLN A 30 -0.17 3.75 1.13
N THR A 31 -0.98 3.48 2.15
CA THR A 31 -0.63 3.67 3.57
C THR A 31 0.47 2.72 4.04
N MET A 32 0.58 1.56 3.41
CA MET A 32 1.54 0.52 3.75
C MET A 32 2.88 0.68 3.05
N VAL A 33 3.06 1.70 2.21
CA VAL A 33 4.31 1.93 1.45
C VAL A 33 5.33 2.75 2.25
N ILE A 34 4.90 3.51 3.26
CA ILE A 34 5.77 4.39 4.04
C ILE A 34 6.76 3.57 4.88
N THR A 35 8.05 3.87 4.74
CA THR A 35 9.13 3.28 5.54
C THR A 35 9.22 3.96 6.91
N ASP A 36 9.87 3.31 7.87
CA ASP A 36 10.27 3.94 9.14
C ASP A 36 9.15 4.33 10.12
N LEU A 37 7.91 3.91 9.85
CA LEU A 37 6.77 4.08 10.77
C LEU A 37 7.04 3.46 12.17
N GLY A 38 7.81 2.38 12.24
CA GLY A 38 8.16 1.73 13.52
C GLY A 38 9.05 2.59 14.43
N SER A 39 9.86 3.48 13.84
CA SER A 39 10.77 4.38 14.57
C SER A 39 10.19 5.74 14.89
N ASP A 40 9.07 6.12 14.26
CA ASP A 40 8.43 7.41 14.48
C ASP A 40 7.86 7.50 15.92
N PRO A 41 8.39 8.40 16.78
CA PRO A 41 7.92 8.55 18.15
C PRO A 41 6.56 9.26 18.24
N THR A 42 6.07 9.87 17.16
CA THR A 42 4.79 10.59 17.12
C THR A 42 3.60 9.66 16.88
N LEU A 43 3.85 8.43 16.43
CA LEU A 43 2.81 7.45 16.17
C LEU A 43 2.45 6.64 17.42
N PRO A 44 1.15 6.32 17.62
CA PRO A 44 0.72 5.56 18.78
C PRO A 44 1.15 4.08 18.68
N ARG A 45 1.41 3.48 19.84
CA ARG A 45 1.88 2.09 19.98
C ARG A 45 0.93 1.28 20.84
N THR A 46 0.77 0.01 20.50
CA THR A 46 0.01 -0.98 21.28
C THR A 46 0.86 -2.20 21.59
N THR A 47 0.56 -2.86 22.71
CA THR A 47 1.10 -4.17 23.10
C THR A 47 0.07 -5.30 22.97
N ASP A 48 -1.18 -4.97 22.63
CA ASP A 48 -2.30 -5.91 22.65
C ASP A 48 -2.38 -6.75 21.37
N VAL A 49 -1.78 -6.25 20.28
CA VAL A 49 -1.77 -6.89 18.97
C VAL A 49 -0.34 -7.33 18.62
N PRO A 50 0.05 -8.58 18.94
CA PRO A 50 1.39 -9.07 18.65
C PRO A 50 1.60 -9.24 17.14
N CYS A 51 2.84 -9.09 16.70
CA CYS A 51 3.20 -9.25 15.30
C CYS A 51 3.02 -10.72 14.85
N PRO A 52 2.23 -11.01 13.78
CA PRO A 52 1.98 -12.38 13.33
C PRO A 52 3.21 -13.07 12.74
N LYS A 53 4.28 -12.32 12.41
CA LYS A 53 5.51 -12.86 11.82
C LYS A 53 6.60 -13.20 12.86
N CYS A 54 6.78 -12.36 13.87
CA CYS A 54 7.87 -12.51 14.86
C CYS A 54 7.40 -12.54 16.31
N ASN A 55 6.10 -12.46 16.56
CA ASN A 55 5.48 -12.46 17.88
C ASN A 55 5.96 -11.35 18.83
N ASN A 56 6.55 -10.28 18.28
CA ASN A 56 6.89 -9.09 19.05
C ASN A 56 5.61 -8.42 19.56
N SER A 57 5.58 -8.08 20.85
CA SER A 57 4.42 -7.46 21.50
C SER A 57 4.17 -6.02 21.01
N LEU A 58 5.22 -5.28 20.69
CA LEU A 58 5.11 -3.87 20.30
C LEU A 58 4.81 -3.72 18.80
N ALA A 59 3.70 -3.04 18.52
CA ALA A 59 3.30 -2.60 17.18
C ALA A 59 2.87 -1.12 17.20
N VAL A 60 3.24 -0.37 16.16
CA VAL A 60 2.66 0.93 15.83
C VAL A 60 1.34 0.70 15.12
N TYR A 61 0.32 1.52 15.39
CA TYR A 61 -0.95 1.47 14.66
C TYR A 61 -1.37 2.84 14.14
N PHE A 62 -2.08 2.87 13.02
CA PHE A 62 -2.57 4.10 12.40
C PHE A 62 -3.75 3.81 11.46
N GLN A 63 -4.48 4.86 11.11
CA GLN A 63 -5.56 4.82 10.12
C GLN A 63 -5.08 5.39 8.78
N SER A 64 -5.81 5.08 7.71
CA SER A 64 -5.50 5.66 6.41
C SER A 64 -5.58 7.18 6.43
N GLN A 65 -4.61 7.86 5.81
CA GLN A 65 -4.61 9.31 5.64
C GLN A 65 -5.51 9.77 4.47
N SER A 66 -6.10 8.83 3.73
CA SER A 66 -6.98 9.17 2.62
C SER A 66 -8.24 9.88 3.14
N ARG A 67 -8.68 10.91 2.41
CA ARG A 67 -9.86 11.73 2.75
C ARG A 67 -11.13 11.26 2.02
N HIS A 68 -11.10 10.09 1.38
CA HIS A 68 -12.23 9.58 0.61
C HIS A 68 -13.37 9.19 1.55
N VAL A 69 -14.63 9.42 1.16
CA VAL A 69 -15.80 9.16 2.02
C VAL A 69 -15.95 7.66 2.33
N ASP A 70 -15.50 6.79 1.40
CA ASP A 70 -15.49 5.33 1.57
C ASP A 70 -14.27 4.79 2.32
N THR A 71 -13.53 5.66 3.02
CA THR A 71 -12.40 5.21 3.83
C THR A 71 -12.90 4.37 5.01
N ARG A 72 -12.57 3.08 4.97
CA ARG A 72 -12.83 2.18 6.08
C ARG A 72 -12.00 2.63 7.28
N MET A 73 -12.57 2.53 8.48
CA MET A 73 -11.88 2.76 9.76
C MET A 73 -10.95 1.58 10.11
N THR A 74 -10.32 0.98 9.11
CA THR A 74 -9.38 -0.13 9.26
C THR A 74 -8.10 0.38 9.92
N LEU A 75 -7.65 -0.34 10.94
CA LEU A 75 -6.36 -0.09 11.57
C LEU A 75 -5.27 -0.84 10.83
N TYR A 76 -4.20 -0.11 10.50
CA TYR A 76 -2.96 -0.67 9.99
C TYR A 76 -1.96 -0.78 11.13
N TYR A 77 -1.18 -1.85 11.13
CA TYR A 77 -0.19 -2.15 12.14
C TYR A 77 1.19 -2.33 11.50
N VAL A 78 2.23 -1.88 12.19
CA VAL A 78 3.64 -2.06 11.81
C VAL A 78 4.41 -2.55 13.02
N CYS A 79 5.16 -3.64 12.85
CA CYS A 79 5.98 -4.19 13.92
C CYS A 79 7.12 -3.23 14.30
N CYS A 80 7.28 -2.93 15.59
CA CYS A 80 8.36 -2.07 16.10
C CYS A 80 9.75 -2.73 16.06
N ASN A 81 9.84 -4.04 15.77
CA ASN A 81 11.14 -4.71 15.65
C ASN A 81 11.80 -4.31 14.31
N PRO A 82 12.97 -3.63 14.32
CA PRO A 82 13.65 -3.17 13.11
C PRO A 82 14.04 -4.29 12.15
N LYS A 83 14.22 -5.52 12.65
CA LYS A 83 14.52 -6.70 11.82
C LYS A 83 13.29 -7.29 11.16
N CYS A 84 12.09 -7.01 11.68
CA CYS A 84 10.84 -7.59 11.18
C CYS A 84 10.09 -6.61 10.29
N GLN A 85 9.78 -5.42 10.81
CA GLN A 85 8.97 -4.37 10.15
C GLN A 85 7.74 -4.89 9.39
N HIS A 86 7.17 -6.01 9.85
CA HIS A 86 6.02 -6.61 9.21
C HIS A 86 4.82 -5.68 9.35
N ARG A 87 4.00 -5.63 8.30
CA ARG A 87 2.85 -4.72 8.21
C ARG A 87 1.60 -5.56 7.96
N TRP A 88 0.56 -5.32 8.74
CA TRP A 88 -0.73 -6.02 8.61
C TRP A 88 -1.90 -5.08 8.94
N GLN A 89 -3.12 -5.53 8.69
CA GLN A 89 -4.35 -4.80 9.02
C GLN A 89 -5.22 -5.63 9.97
N SER A 90 -6.12 -4.97 10.73
CA SER A 90 -7.18 -5.62 11.52
C SER A 90 -8.20 -6.33 10.65
#